data_AF-A0A7X0AHB7-F1
#
_entry.id   AF-A0A7X0AHB7-F1
#
_cell.length_a   1.000
_cell.length_b   1.000
_cell.length_c   1.000
_cell.angle_alpha   90.00
_cell.angle_beta   90.00
_cell.angle_gamma   90.00
#
_symmetry.space_group_name_H-M   'P 1'
#
loop_
_entity.id
_entity.type
_entity.pdbx_description
1 polymer ?
#
loop_
_entity_poly.entity_id
_entity_poly.type
_entity_poly.pdbx_seq_one_letter_code
_entity_poly.pdbx_strand_id
1 'polypeptide(L)'
;MWHLALTLTIVVLAVAINVGALKAGEDRFDCLYYAVSVSGAFGIFFIVCIPLSLLYALINYTFGPAQGTSIFLNVAIVGAGACTLASLLLCIGIWYRESHPYA
;
A
#
# COMPACT_ATOMS: atom_id res chain seq x y z
N MET A 1 4.96 -3.93 24.36
CA MET A 1 5.80 -2.95 23.64
C MET A 1 6.31 -3.48 22.29
N TRP A 2 6.83 -4.71 22.23
CA TRP A 2 7.34 -5.31 20.99
C TRP A 2 6.31 -5.44 19.85
N HIS A 3 5.04 -5.75 20.16
CA HIS A 3 3.97 -5.78 19.15
C HIS A 3 3.79 -4.43 18.44
N LEU A 4 3.82 -3.33 19.18
CA LEU A 4 3.63 -1.99 18.63
C LEU A 4 4.81 -1.62 17.72
N ALA A 5 6.04 -1.93 18.14
CA ALA A 5 7.22 -1.76 17.30
C ALA A 5 7.12 -2.58 16.00
N LEU A 6 6.71 -3.84 16.09
CA LEU A 6 6.55 -4.73 14.94
C LEU A 6 5.49 -4.20 13.96
N THR A 7 4.34 -3.75 14.45
CA THR A 7 3.31 -3.13 13.61
C THR A 7 3.83 -1.88 12.92
N LEU A 8 4.57 -1.03 13.63
CA LEU A 8 5.14 0.20 13.08
C LEU A 8 6.18 -0.11 11.99
N THR A 9 7.02 -1.12 12.21
CA THR A 9 7.97 -1.60 11.19
C THR A 9 7.25 -2.12 9.94
N ILE A 10 6.17 -2.88 10.09
CA ILE A 10 5.38 -3.37 8.95
C ILE A 10 4.78 -2.21 8.15
N VAL A 11 4.19 -1.22 8.84
CA VAL A 11 3.59 -0.05 8.18
C VAL A 11 4.65 0.76 7.45
N VAL A 12 5.78 1.04 8.08
CA VAL A 12 6.89 1.77 7.45
C VAL A 12 7.43 1.01 6.23
N LEU A 13 7.59 -0.30 6.33
CA LEU A 13 8.02 -1.13 5.22
C LEU A 13 7.01 -1.11 4.06
N ALA A 14 5.71 -1.23 4.35
CA ALA A 14 4.67 -1.19 3.34
C ALA A 14 4.63 0.17 2.62
N VAL A 15 4.78 1.28 3.36
CA VAL A 15 4.90 2.62 2.76
C VAL A 15 6.15 2.72 1.89
N ALA A 16 7.30 2.25 2.37
CA ALA A 16 8.56 2.29 1.61
C ALA A 16 8.47 1.51 0.29
N ILE A 17 7.86 0.32 0.28
CA ILE A 17 7.66 -0.48 -0.93
C ILE A 17 6.80 0.28 -1.94
N ASN A 18 5.67 0.84 -1.51
CA ASN A 18 4.76 1.53 -2.42
C ASN A 18 5.30 2.87 -2.91
N VAL A 19 6.05 3.61 -2.08
CA VAL A 19 6.77 4.83 -2.52
C VAL A 19 7.88 4.47 -3.51
N GLY A 20 8.60 3.37 -3.28
CA GLY A 20 9.60 2.86 -4.22
C GLY A 20 8.98 2.50 -5.57
N ALA A 21 7.82 1.84 -5.56
CA ALA A 21 7.05 1.53 -6.76
C ALA A 21 6.57 2.79 -7.51
N LEU A 22 6.06 3.78 -6.77
CA LEU A 22 5.64 5.06 -7.33
C LEU A 22 6.80 5.76 -8.05
N LYS A 23 7.95 5.84 -7.38
CA LYS A 23 9.17 6.46 -7.92
C LYS A 23 9.76 5.69 -9.10
N ALA A 24 9.68 4.35 -9.08
CA ALA A 24 10.17 3.53 -10.18
C ALA A 24 9.46 3.86 -11.50
N GLY A 25 8.19 4.28 -11.47
CA GLY A 25 7.45 4.64 -12.66
C GLY A 25 7.38 6.13 -13.00
N GLU A 26 8.03 7.02 -12.23
CA GLU A 26 7.90 8.48 -12.37
C GLU A 26 8.48 9.03 -13.69
N ASP A 27 9.46 8.35 -14.30
CA ASP A 27 10.20 8.84 -15.48
C ASP A 27 10.19 7.90 -16.69
N ARG A 28 9.34 6.86 -16.70
CA ARG A 28 9.36 5.82 -17.76
C ARG A 28 7.97 5.54 -18.34
N PHE A 29 7.88 5.61 -19.67
CA PHE A 29 6.63 5.41 -20.44
C PHE A 29 6.31 3.95 -20.81
N ASP A 30 7.07 2.98 -20.30
CA ASP A 30 6.80 1.56 -20.56
C ASP A 30 5.57 1.11 -19.73
N CYS A 31 4.70 0.29 -20.33
CA CYS A 31 3.46 -0.19 -19.70
C CYS A 31 3.71 -0.82 -18.31
N LEU A 32 4.84 -1.52 -18.16
CA LEU A 32 5.23 -2.15 -16.91
C LEU A 32 5.54 -1.12 -15.80
N TYR A 33 6.28 -0.05 -16.11
CA TYR A 33 6.59 1.03 -15.14
C TYR A 33 5.34 1.82 -14.74
N TYR A 34 4.41 2.02 -15.68
CA TYR A 34 3.11 2.61 -15.39
C TYR A 34 2.30 1.73 -14.41
N ALA A 35 2.25 0.42 -14.63
CA ALA A 35 1.57 -0.51 -13.72
C ALA A 35 2.19 -0.50 -12.31
N VAL A 36 3.52 -0.37 -12.21
CA VAL A 36 4.22 -0.25 -10.92
C VAL A 36 3.84 1.04 -10.19
N SER A 37 3.81 2.17 -10.90
CA SER A 37 3.43 3.46 -10.32
C SER A 37 1.97 3.46 -9.85
N VAL A 38 1.05 2.94 -10.66
CA VAL A 38 -0.37 2.80 -10.32
C VAL A 38 -0.55 1.90 -9.09
N SER A 39 0.15 0.76 -9.03
CA SER A 39 0.12 -0.13 -7.87
C SER A 39 0.63 0.56 -6.60
N GLY A 40 1.74 1.31 -6.70
CA GLY A 40 2.28 2.11 -5.60
C GLY A 40 1.30 3.16 -5.10
N ALA A 41 0.66 3.90 -6.01
CA ALA A 41 -0.34 4.92 -5.68
C ALA A 41 -1.55 4.31 -4.94
N PHE A 42 -2.11 3.20 -5.44
CA PHE A 42 -3.21 2.51 -4.77
C PHE A 42 -2.78 1.94 -3.41
N GLY A 43 -1.56 1.41 -3.30
CA GLY A 43 -1.02 0.91 -2.03
C GLY A 43 -0.95 2.00 -0.96
N ILE A 44 -0.43 3.19 -1.32
CA ILE A 44 -0.42 4.35 -0.41
C ILE A 44 -1.85 4.77 -0.04
N PHE A 45 -2.75 4.85 -1.02
CA PHE A 45 -4.16 5.19 -0.79
C PHE A 45 -4.81 4.25 0.25
N PHE A 46 -4.68 2.93 0.08
CA PHE A 46 -5.25 1.96 1.02
C PHE A 46 -4.59 2.02 2.40
N ILE A 47 -3.27 2.24 2.48
CA ILE A 47 -2.58 2.43 3.77
C ILE A 47 -3.14 3.64 4.53
N VAL A 48 -3.43 4.74 3.82
CA VAL A 48 -4.05 5.95 4.41
C VAL A 48 -5.52 5.72 4.78
N CYS A 49 -6.25 4.87 4.06
CA CYS A 49 -7.63 4.50 4.42
C CYS A 49 -7.73 3.79 5.77
N ILE A 50 -6.69 3.08 6.23
CA ILE A 50 -6.70 2.39 7.54
C ILE A 50 -6.88 3.38 8.71
N PRO A 51 -6.01 4.38 8.93
CA PRO A 51 -6.19 5.35 10.00
C PRO A 51 -7.43 6.22 9.80
N LEU A 52 -7.84 6.52 8.56
CA LEU A 52 -9.09 7.24 8.29
C LEU A 52 -10.33 6.45 8.73
N SER A 53 -10.36 5.14 8.49
CA SER A 53 -11.47 4.27 8.94
C SER A 53 -11.54 4.19 10.47
N LEU A 54 -10.39 4.17 11.15
CA LEU A 54 -10.32 4.20 12.61
C LEU A 54 -10.76 5.55 13.17
N LEU A 55 -10.35 6.66 12.53
CA LEU A 55 -10.77 8.00 12.90
C LEU A 55 -12.28 8.16 12.74
N TYR A 56 -12.85 7.65 11.65
CA TYR A 56 -14.29 7.60 11.44
C TYR A 56 -15.00 6.78 12.53
N ALA A 57 -14.44 5.62 12.93
CA ALA A 57 -14.97 4.82 14.03
C ALA A 57 -15.00 5.62 15.34
N LEU A 58 -13.90 6.30 15.64
CA LEU A 58 -13.71 7.06 16.87
C LEU A 58 -14.68 8.24 16.96
N ILE A 59 -14.84 8.99 15.88
CA ILE A 59 -15.80 10.11 15.83
C ILE A 59 -17.22 9.59 16.01
N ASN A 60 -17.61 8.51 15.33
CA ASN A 60 -18.97 8.00 15.44
C ASN A 60 -19.25 7.44 16.84
N TYR A 61 -18.25 6.93 17.57
CA TYR A 61 -18.42 6.46 18.94
C TYR A 61 -19.09 7.49 19.87
N THR A 62 -18.98 8.80 19.59
CA THR A 62 -19.65 9.87 20.34
C THR A 62 -21.06 10.23 19.85
N PHE A 63 -21.45 9.80 18.64
CA PHE A 63 -22.72 10.18 17.98
C PHE A 63 -23.66 9.00 17.66
N GLY A 64 -23.18 7.75 17.73
CA GLY A 64 -23.99 6.55 17.45
C GLY A 64 -23.16 5.34 16.98
N PRO A 65 -23.77 4.17 16.72
CA PRO A 65 -23.04 3.01 16.25
C PRO A 65 -22.45 3.26 14.84
N ALA A 66 -21.12 3.16 14.72
CA ALA A 66 -20.37 3.29 13.47
C ALA A 66 -20.60 2.07 12.56
N GLN A 67 -21.78 2.01 11.91
CA GLN A 67 -22.12 0.90 11.03
C GLN A 67 -21.24 0.91 9.77
N GLY A 68 -20.76 -0.26 9.36
CA GLY A 68 -19.97 -0.44 8.14
C GLY A 68 -18.46 -0.16 8.29
N THR A 69 -17.98 0.36 9.42
CA THR A 69 -16.55 0.67 9.61
C THR A 69 -15.66 -0.57 9.54
N SER A 70 -16.16 -1.73 9.97
CA SER A 70 -15.46 -3.01 9.85
C SER A 70 -15.24 -3.44 8.39
N ILE A 71 -16.21 -3.16 7.51
CA ILE A 71 -16.11 -3.46 6.07
C ILE A 71 -15.06 -2.55 5.44
N PHE A 72 -15.11 -1.25 5.71
CA PHE A 72 -14.12 -0.29 5.21
C PHE A 72 -12.70 -0.63 5.68
N LEU A 73 -12.54 -0.97 6.98
CA LEU A 73 -11.26 -1.37 7.53
C LEU A 73 -10.73 -2.64 6.87
N ASN A 74 -11.57 -3.67 6.68
CA ASN A 74 -11.17 -4.91 6.04
C ASN A 74 -10.76 -4.70 4.57
N VAL A 75 -11.52 -3.91 3.81
CA VAL A 75 -11.18 -3.56 2.43
C VAL A 75 -9.87 -2.78 2.37
N ALA A 76 -9.64 -1.85 3.30
CA ALA A 76 -8.40 -1.09 3.38
C ALA A 76 -7.19 -2.00 3.68
N ILE A 77 -7.32 -2.94 4.62
CA ILE A 77 -6.25 -3.88 4.97
C ILE A 77 -5.94 -4.82 3.81
N VAL A 78 -6.98 -5.44 3.21
CA VAL A 78 -6.79 -6.36 2.08
C VAL A 78 -6.24 -5.63 0.86
N GLY A 79 -6.77 -4.45 0.55
CA GLY A 79 -6.28 -3.60 -0.54
C GLY A 79 -4.83 -3.17 -0.33
N ALA A 80 -4.47 -2.70 0.87
CA ALA A 80 -3.10 -2.33 1.20
C ALA A 80 -2.16 -3.53 1.06
N GLY A 81 -2.55 -4.71 1.54
CA GLY A 81 -1.76 -5.94 1.41
C GLY A 81 -1.55 -6.34 -0.05
N ALA A 82 -2.63 -6.41 -0.83
CA ALA A 82 -2.59 -6.80 -2.23
C ALA A 82 -1.76 -5.82 -3.09
N CYS A 83 -1.98 -4.52 -2.92
CA CYS A 83 -1.21 -3.50 -3.64
C CYS A 83 0.26 -3.49 -3.23
N THR A 84 0.57 -3.64 -1.94
CA THR A 84 1.98 -3.71 -1.48
C THR A 84 2.69 -4.95 -2.05
N LEU A 85 2.01 -6.10 -2.09
CA LEU A 85 2.55 -7.31 -2.70
C LEU A 85 2.75 -7.14 -4.20
N ALA A 86 1.78 -6.56 -4.91
CA ALA A 86 1.88 -6.28 -6.33
C ALA A 86 3.04 -5.30 -6.63
N SER A 87 3.13 -4.20 -5.88
CA SER A 87 4.22 -3.22 -5.95
C SER A 87 5.58 -3.90 -5.75
N LEU A 88 5.70 -4.78 -4.76
CA LEU A 88 6.94 -5.54 -4.52
C LEU A 88 7.29 -6.46 -5.69
N LEU A 89 6.35 -7.28 -6.15
CA LEU A 89 6.56 -8.21 -7.26
C LEU A 89 6.92 -7.49 -8.55
N LEU A 90 6.26 -6.36 -8.83
CA LEU A 90 6.54 -5.54 -10.00
C LEU A 90 7.91 -4.87 -9.91
N CYS A 91 8.29 -4.33 -8.75
CA CYS A 91 9.64 -3.80 -8.51
C CYS A 91 10.73 -4.88 -8.69
N ILE A 92 10.50 -6.10 -8.19
CA ILE A 92 11.39 -7.24 -8.42
C ILE A 92 11.46 -7.60 -9.91
N GLY A 93 10.33 -7.57 -10.61
CA GLY A 93 10.26 -7.83 -12.05
C GLY A 93 11.04 -6.79 -12.86
N ILE A 94 10.94 -5.50 -12.52
CA ILE A 94 11.77 -4.44 -13.10
C ILE A 94 13.24 -4.74 -12.86
N TRP A 95 13.61 -4.95 -11.59
CA TRP A 95 15.01 -5.18 -11.21
C TRP A 95 15.61 -6.40 -11.93
N TYR A 96 14.84 -7.47 -12.06
CA TYR A 96 15.25 -8.66 -12.81
C TYR A 96 15.46 -8.35 -14.30
N ARG A 97 14.54 -7.62 -14.93
CA ARG A 97 14.66 -7.20 -16.34
C ARG A 97 15.86 -6.29 -16.58
N GLU A 98 16.11 -5.34 -15.68
CA GLU A 98 17.25 -4.42 -15.79
C GLU A 98 18.60 -5.10 -15.53
N SER A 99 18.64 -6.12 -14.67
CA SER A 99 19.86 -6.90 -14.39
C SER A 99 20.19 -7.92 -15.47
N HIS A 100 19.22 -8.31 -16.30
CA HIS A 100 19.38 -9.31 -17.36
C HIS A 100 18.85 -8.80 -18.72
N PRO A 101 19.44 -7.75 -19.32
CA PRO A 101 18.92 -7.11 -20.53
C PRO A 101 19.03 -7.95 -21.83
N TYR A 102 19.64 -9.13 -21.78
CA TYR A 102 19.92 -9.99 -22.94
C TYR A 102 19.35 -11.42 -22.82
N ALA A 103 18.45 -11.67 -21.86
CA ALA A 103 17.76 -12.95 -21.71
C ALA A 103 16.49 -13.03 -22.58
#